data_AF-A0A7Y6XCJ9-F1
#
_entry.id   AF-A0A7Y6XCJ9-F1
#
_cell.length_a   1.000
_cell.length_b   1.000
_cell.length_c   1.000
_cell.angle_alpha   90.00
_cell.angle_beta   90.00
_cell.angle_gamma   90.00
#
_symmetry.space_group_name_H-M   'P 1'
#
loop_
_entity.id
_entity.type
_entity.pdbx_description
1 polymer ?
#
loop_
_entity_poly.entity_id
_entity_poly.type
_entity_poly.pdbx_seq_one_letter_code
_entity_poly.pdbx_strand_id
1 'polypeptide(L)'
;MLRVLVWLTSGIVLLVVIAIVGLDMFMRSKYEPTLDAMRQEVTAHVDFFCEEQTKLAADPWFHEPRTQGDAGALLNRWAAWEPPGPPMPADSPLQLPAHLKEKKTLEEWFAAAPDLSSLNFEWMRELQRFDRWDILQNIPFKHDEPFNLLTAPFPNFIALQDWSKFRLLQGIRTGQPLEAARDVRHLAWLSYRTDTILGAMIANALLGLERRAHALMKEPPSEWRPMSQEQGDRLRAVFWASMTFSSINTPVDVARKARACGSGISRCLGLVEASNLAKYLQPLAEPVYREAYAEIQTELATPCPTSMLATQWQHGNTIDDRQPFGSTMPEQPAWMRSLPRRFAGKHIAGILMSIGVQNIDLLKKLPQGQATPASAETTR
;
A
#
# COMPACT_ATOMS: atom_id res chain seq x y z
N MET A 1 -49.31 17.41 43.35
CA MET A 1 -47.98 17.81 42.85
C MET A 1 -47.16 16.64 42.31
N LEU A 2 -47.01 15.52 43.04
CA LEU A 2 -46.17 14.37 42.60
C LEU A 2 -46.52 13.82 41.20
N ARG A 3 -47.81 13.67 40.87
CA ARG A 3 -48.25 13.20 39.54
C ARG A 3 -47.84 14.16 38.41
N VAL A 4 -48.01 15.46 38.61
CA VAL A 4 -47.65 16.48 37.61
C VAL A 4 -46.12 16.51 37.40
N LEU A 5 -45.35 16.35 38.47
CA LEU A 5 -43.89 16.24 38.39
C LEU A 5 -43.45 15.03 37.57
N VAL A 6 -44.08 13.86 37.81
CA VAL A 6 -43.80 12.62 37.04
C VAL A 6 -44.13 12.78 35.57
N TRP A 7 -45.26 13.40 35.22
CA TRP A 7 -45.63 13.66 33.83
C TRP A 7 -44.65 14.61 33.13
N LEU A 8 -44.21 15.66 33.81
CA LEU A 8 -43.21 16.59 33.28
C LEU A 8 -41.85 15.91 33.10
N THR A 9 -41.37 15.14 34.09
CA THR A 9 -40.11 14.41 33.97
C THR A 9 -40.16 13.38 32.84
N SER A 10 -41.26 12.63 32.71
CA SER A 10 -41.43 11.65 31.63
C SER A 10 -41.50 12.33 30.26
N GLY A 11 -42.17 13.47 30.15
CA GLY A 11 -42.23 14.27 28.91
C GLY A 11 -40.86 14.80 28.49
N ILE A 12 -40.07 15.33 29.45
CA ILE A 12 -38.70 15.79 29.19
C ILE A 12 -37.82 14.61 28.76
N VAL A 13 -37.88 13.48 29.48
CA VAL A 13 -37.10 12.28 29.13
C VAL A 13 -37.46 11.80 27.71
N LEU A 14 -38.74 11.76 27.35
CA LEU A 14 -39.17 11.38 26.01
C LEU A 14 -38.63 12.33 24.93
N LEU A 15 -38.70 13.65 25.14
CA LEU A 15 -38.16 14.64 24.20
C LEU A 15 -36.64 14.49 24.04
N VAL A 16 -35.91 14.24 25.13
CA VAL A 16 -34.46 14.00 25.09
C VAL A 16 -34.15 12.73 24.29
N VAL A 17 -34.89 11.64 24.50
CA VAL A 17 -34.71 10.40 23.73
C VAL A 17 -34.98 10.64 22.23
N ILE A 18 -36.07 11.35 21.88
CA ILE A 18 -36.39 11.69 20.49
C ILE A 18 -35.28 12.52 19.85
N ALA A 19 -34.75 13.52 20.57
CA ALA A 19 -33.65 14.35 20.08
C ALA A 19 -32.36 13.54 19.85
N ILE A 20 -32.03 12.62 20.77
CA ILE A 20 -30.86 11.73 20.65
C ILE A 20 -31.02 10.80 19.43
N VAL A 21 -32.19 10.19 19.24
CA VAL A 21 -32.47 9.32 18.09
C VAL A 21 -32.43 10.12 16.79
N GLY A 22 -33.02 11.32 16.75
CA GLY A 22 -32.97 12.19 15.58
C GLY A 22 -31.54 12.60 15.22
N LEU A 23 -30.70 12.90 16.21
CA LEU A 23 -29.28 13.19 16.01
C LEU A 23 -28.50 11.96 15.53
N ASP A 24 -28.72 10.78 16.11
CA ASP A 24 -28.11 9.51 15.67
C ASP A 24 -28.43 9.24 14.19
N MET A 25 -29.72 9.33 13.81
CA MET A 25 -30.16 9.16 12.43
C MET A 25 -29.54 10.18 11.49
N PHE A 26 -29.51 11.46 11.88
CA PHE A 26 -28.88 12.51 11.09
C PHE A 26 -27.38 12.24 10.88
N MET A 27 -26.65 11.89 11.94
CA MET A 27 -25.22 11.60 11.84
C MET A 27 -24.95 10.38 10.97
N ARG A 28 -25.72 9.29 11.15
CA ARG A 28 -25.63 8.09 10.30
C ARG A 28 -25.87 8.38 8.83
N SER A 29 -26.85 9.22 8.52
CA SER A 29 -27.16 9.61 7.14
C SER A 29 -25.98 10.24 6.39
N LYS A 30 -24.98 10.75 7.12
CA LYS A 30 -23.78 11.36 6.53
C LYS A 30 -22.71 10.37 6.10
N TYR A 31 -22.63 9.18 6.70
CA TYR A 31 -21.54 8.23 6.43
C TYR A 31 -21.98 6.79 6.17
N GLU A 32 -23.09 6.32 6.75
CA GLU A 32 -23.56 4.94 6.58
C GLU A 32 -23.81 4.59 5.11
N PRO A 33 -24.46 5.44 4.27
CA PRO A 33 -24.64 5.12 2.86
C PRO A 33 -23.33 4.86 2.11
N THR A 34 -22.28 5.62 2.40
CA THR A 34 -20.95 5.44 1.79
C THR A 34 -20.30 4.16 2.27
N LEU A 35 -20.35 3.87 3.57
CA LEU A 35 -19.78 2.64 4.13
C LEU A 35 -20.55 1.39 3.68
N ASP A 36 -21.86 1.46 3.53
CA ASP A 36 -22.71 0.37 3.07
C ASP A 36 -22.50 0.12 1.57
N ALA A 37 -22.39 1.17 0.76
CA ALA A 37 -22.02 1.05 -0.64
C ALA A 37 -20.65 0.37 -0.79
N MET A 38 -19.65 0.78 0.00
CA MET A 38 -18.34 0.11 0.02
C MET A 38 -18.47 -1.37 0.37
N ARG A 39 -19.23 -1.73 1.43
CA ARG A 39 -19.44 -3.14 1.81
C ARG A 39 -20.09 -3.94 0.69
N GLN A 40 -21.09 -3.36 0.02
CA GLN A 40 -21.73 -4.01 -1.12
C GLN A 40 -20.76 -4.19 -2.29
N GLU A 41 -19.93 -3.17 -2.59
CA GLU A 41 -18.95 -3.23 -3.66
C GLU A 41 -17.88 -4.31 -3.42
N VAL A 42 -17.27 -4.36 -2.24
CA VAL A 42 -16.25 -5.38 -1.92
C VAL A 42 -16.86 -6.77 -1.92
N THR A 43 -18.06 -6.96 -1.35
CA THR A 43 -18.75 -8.25 -1.37
C THR A 43 -19.04 -8.70 -2.80
N ALA A 44 -19.50 -7.80 -3.66
CA ALA A 44 -19.82 -8.12 -5.06
C ALA A 44 -18.59 -8.44 -5.92
N HIS A 45 -17.41 -7.93 -5.56
CA HIS A 45 -16.20 -8.04 -6.39
C HIS A 45 -15.08 -8.89 -5.79
N VAL A 46 -15.29 -9.54 -4.63
CA VAL A 46 -14.24 -10.37 -4.00
C VAL A 46 -13.80 -11.52 -4.88
N ASP A 47 -14.72 -12.16 -5.61
CA ASP A 47 -14.37 -13.25 -6.52
C ASP A 47 -13.53 -12.76 -7.70
N PHE A 48 -13.91 -11.62 -8.28
CA PHE A 48 -13.15 -10.99 -9.34
C PHE A 48 -11.75 -10.55 -8.85
N PHE A 49 -11.66 -9.96 -7.66
CA PHE A 49 -10.38 -9.65 -7.02
C PHE A 49 -9.51 -10.90 -6.87
N CYS A 50 -10.08 -12.02 -6.44
CA CYS A 50 -9.37 -13.29 -6.30
C CYS A 50 -8.90 -13.87 -7.63
N GLU A 51 -9.71 -13.77 -8.68
CA GLU A 51 -9.34 -14.15 -10.03
C GLU A 51 -8.15 -13.31 -10.52
N GLU A 52 -8.21 -11.99 -10.37
CA GLU A 52 -7.14 -11.09 -10.78
C GLU A 52 -5.86 -11.28 -9.95
N GLN A 53 -5.96 -11.55 -8.64
CA GLN A 53 -4.79 -11.96 -7.86
C GLN A 53 -4.17 -13.27 -8.37
N THR A 54 -4.98 -14.25 -8.77
CA THR A 54 -4.49 -15.52 -9.31
C THR A 54 -3.80 -15.33 -10.66
N LYS A 55 -4.39 -14.53 -11.56
CA LYS A 55 -3.78 -14.20 -12.85
C LYS A 55 -2.48 -13.39 -12.69
N LEU A 56 -2.42 -12.52 -11.68
CA LEU A 56 -1.21 -11.76 -11.35
C LEU A 56 -0.12 -12.66 -10.80
N ALA A 57 -0.48 -13.53 -9.85
CA ALA A 57 0.44 -14.48 -9.24
C ALA A 57 1.02 -15.47 -10.26
N ALA A 58 0.38 -15.70 -11.40
CA ALA A 58 0.92 -16.54 -12.47
C ALA A 58 2.09 -15.89 -13.23
N ASP A 59 2.34 -14.59 -13.09
CA ASP A 59 3.46 -13.92 -13.76
C ASP A 59 4.81 -14.48 -13.23
N PRO A 60 5.78 -14.81 -14.13
CA PRO A 60 7.07 -15.39 -13.73
C PRO A 60 7.83 -14.57 -12.69
N TRP A 61 7.65 -13.25 -12.66
CA TRP A 61 8.31 -12.39 -11.69
C TRP A 61 8.03 -12.81 -10.25
N PHE A 62 6.83 -13.30 -9.92
CA PHE A 62 6.52 -13.78 -8.57
C PHE A 62 7.21 -15.11 -8.20
N HIS A 63 7.70 -15.86 -9.19
CA HIS A 63 8.30 -17.18 -9.01
C HIS A 63 9.81 -17.21 -9.18
N GLU A 64 10.45 -16.06 -9.45
CA GLU A 64 11.91 -15.99 -9.51
C GLU A 64 12.52 -16.42 -8.15
N PRO A 65 13.56 -17.28 -8.15
CA PRO A 65 14.18 -17.77 -6.92
C PRO A 65 14.89 -16.62 -6.20
N ARG A 66 14.72 -16.55 -4.88
CA ARG A 66 15.27 -15.48 -4.03
C ARG A 66 15.85 -16.04 -2.75
N THR A 67 16.98 -15.49 -2.34
CA THR A 67 17.65 -15.88 -1.11
C THR A 67 17.04 -15.13 0.06
N GLN A 68 16.67 -15.85 1.12
CA GLN A 68 16.11 -15.23 2.31
C GLN A 68 17.12 -14.26 2.93
N GLY A 69 16.70 -13.02 3.14
CA GLY A 69 17.53 -11.98 3.71
C GLY A 69 16.87 -10.61 3.65
N ASP A 70 17.24 -9.74 4.59
CA ASP A 70 16.75 -8.36 4.62
C ASP A 70 17.79 -7.38 4.07
N ALA A 71 17.42 -6.66 3.00
CA ALA A 71 18.22 -5.62 2.39
C ALA A 71 18.28 -4.32 3.22
N GLY A 72 17.48 -4.19 4.29
CA GLY A 72 17.39 -3.00 5.13
C GLY A 72 18.75 -2.55 5.67
N ALA A 73 19.62 -3.47 6.11
CA ALA A 73 20.96 -3.15 6.62
C ALA A 73 21.86 -2.42 5.59
N LEU A 74 21.61 -2.61 4.30
CA LEU A 74 22.31 -1.91 3.22
C LEU A 74 21.53 -0.67 2.79
N LEU A 75 20.29 -0.86 2.33
CA LEU A 75 19.51 0.17 1.67
C LEU A 75 19.09 1.31 2.61
N ASN A 76 18.75 1.01 3.87
CA ASN A 76 18.32 2.06 4.81
C ASN A 76 19.45 3.01 5.20
N ARG A 77 20.69 2.51 5.18
CA ARG A 77 21.90 3.31 5.39
C ARG A 77 22.25 4.16 4.17
N TRP A 78 21.98 3.69 2.95
CA TRP A 78 22.40 4.38 1.73
C TRP A 78 21.36 5.38 1.20
N ALA A 79 20.08 5.15 1.46
CA ALA A 79 19.00 5.96 0.92
C ALA A 79 18.96 7.38 1.53
N ALA A 80 18.52 8.36 0.73
CA ALA A 80 17.89 9.55 1.30
C ALA A 80 16.55 9.14 1.93
N TRP A 81 16.14 9.84 2.97
CA TRP A 81 14.83 9.69 3.57
C TRP A 81 14.03 10.97 3.37
N GLU A 82 12.73 10.82 3.10
CA GLU A 82 11.81 11.96 3.02
C GLU A 82 11.79 12.73 4.35
N PRO A 83 11.70 14.08 4.32
CA PRO A 83 11.62 14.87 5.55
C PRO A 83 10.51 14.36 6.49
N PRO A 84 10.77 14.27 7.80
CA PRO A 84 11.93 14.79 8.54
C PRO A 84 13.17 13.87 8.59
N GLY A 85 13.24 12.83 7.75
CA GLY A 85 14.38 11.90 7.70
C GLY A 85 15.70 12.52 7.22
N PRO A 86 16.83 11.82 7.42
CA PRO A 86 18.14 12.30 7.03
C PRO A 86 18.32 12.33 5.50
N PRO A 87 19.12 13.27 4.97
CA PRO A 87 19.50 13.26 3.56
C PRO A 87 20.38 12.06 3.23
N MET A 88 20.55 11.78 1.93
CA MET A 88 21.47 10.75 1.46
C MET A 88 22.89 11.02 1.99
N PRO A 89 23.59 10.03 2.58
CA PRO A 89 24.99 10.18 2.97
C PRO A 89 25.88 10.59 1.79
N ALA A 90 26.94 11.36 2.09
CA ALA A 90 27.87 11.84 1.06
C ALA A 90 28.67 10.70 0.41
N ASP A 91 28.91 9.62 1.15
CA ASP A 91 29.60 8.40 0.73
C ASP A 91 28.65 7.29 0.23
N SER A 92 27.35 7.59 0.11
CA SER A 92 26.38 6.61 -0.37
C SER A 92 26.69 6.19 -1.82
N PRO A 93 26.66 4.88 -2.13
CA PRO A 93 26.80 4.40 -3.50
C PRO A 93 25.65 4.82 -4.40
N LEU A 94 24.55 5.36 -3.83
CA LEU A 94 23.41 5.87 -4.58
C LEU A 94 23.63 7.31 -5.09
N GLN A 95 24.71 7.98 -4.69
CA GLN A 95 25.05 9.30 -5.20
C GLN A 95 25.37 9.24 -6.70
N LEU A 96 24.61 10.00 -7.49
CA LEU A 96 24.87 10.15 -8.92
C LEU A 96 25.84 11.30 -9.20
N PRO A 97 26.74 11.18 -10.19
CA PRO A 97 27.48 12.30 -10.75
C PRO A 97 26.54 13.42 -11.23
N ALA A 98 26.95 14.69 -11.10
CA ALA A 98 26.10 15.85 -11.40
C ALA A 98 25.50 15.82 -12.82
N HIS A 99 26.26 15.38 -13.82
CA HIS A 99 25.82 15.28 -15.21
C HIS A 99 24.74 14.22 -15.44
N LEU A 100 24.52 13.30 -14.50
CA LEU A 100 23.47 12.27 -14.55
C LEU A 100 22.25 12.62 -13.70
N LYS A 101 22.25 13.77 -13.00
CA LYS A 101 21.10 14.24 -12.19
C LYS A 101 20.03 14.96 -13.01
N GLU A 102 20.20 15.07 -14.32
CA GLU A 102 19.23 15.69 -15.21
C GLU A 102 17.92 14.88 -15.25
N LYS A 103 16.78 15.57 -15.21
CA LYS A 103 15.45 14.95 -15.32
C LYS A 103 15.15 14.57 -16.76
N LYS A 104 15.74 13.48 -17.22
CA LYS A 104 15.47 12.85 -18.51
C LYS A 104 14.78 11.50 -18.34
N THR A 105 13.89 11.21 -19.28
CA THR A 105 13.25 9.91 -19.48
C THR A 105 14.28 8.85 -19.90
N LEU A 106 13.87 7.59 -19.87
CA LEU A 106 14.75 6.49 -20.29
C LEU A 106 15.12 6.63 -21.77
N GLU A 107 14.15 7.00 -22.59
CA GLU A 107 14.26 7.15 -24.04
C GLU A 107 15.18 8.33 -24.41
N GLU A 108 15.05 9.45 -23.70
CA GLU A 108 15.96 10.60 -23.84
C GLU A 108 17.39 10.25 -23.45
N TRP A 109 17.58 9.53 -22.33
CA TRP A 109 18.90 9.04 -21.95
C TRP A 109 19.45 7.98 -22.91
N PHE A 110 18.58 7.15 -23.49
CA PHE A 110 18.97 6.19 -24.52
C PHE A 110 19.54 6.91 -25.74
N ALA A 111 18.82 7.92 -26.25
CA ALA A 111 19.23 8.74 -27.38
C ALA A 111 20.49 9.59 -27.10
N ALA A 112 20.62 10.13 -25.88
CA ALA A 112 21.74 10.99 -25.50
C ALA A 112 23.06 10.25 -25.31
N ALA A 113 23.04 8.91 -25.20
CA ALA A 113 24.24 8.10 -25.01
C ALA A 113 25.17 8.59 -23.87
N PRO A 114 24.68 8.82 -22.63
CA PRO A 114 25.51 9.29 -21.53
C PRO A 114 26.65 8.33 -21.23
N ASP A 115 27.77 8.88 -20.77
CA ASP A 115 28.86 8.10 -20.20
C ASP A 115 28.43 7.51 -18.85
N LEU A 116 28.41 6.19 -18.77
CA LEU A 116 28.05 5.43 -17.57
C LEU A 116 29.26 4.71 -16.95
N SER A 117 30.48 4.94 -17.47
CA SER A 117 31.69 4.24 -17.04
C SER A 117 32.08 4.51 -15.58
N SER A 118 31.65 5.66 -15.04
CA SER A 118 31.87 6.04 -13.64
C SER A 118 30.90 5.37 -12.64
N LEU A 119 29.84 4.72 -13.12
CA LEU A 119 28.84 4.09 -12.25
C LEU A 119 29.23 2.64 -11.92
N ASN A 120 29.23 2.30 -10.63
CA ASN A 120 29.38 0.93 -10.16
C ASN A 120 28.01 0.31 -9.87
N PHE A 121 27.62 -0.72 -10.64
CA PHE A 121 26.35 -1.45 -10.47
C PHE A 121 26.47 -2.71 -9.61
N GLU A 122 27.65 -3.02 -9.06
CA GLU A 122 27.89 -4.21 -8.24
C GLU A 122 26.94 -4.29 -7.04
N TRP A 123 26.60 -3.15 -6.43
CA TRP A 123 25.67 -3.10 -5.31
C TRP A 123 24.28 -3.63 -5.68
N MET A 124 23.80 -3.42 -6.92
CA MET A 124 22.51 -3.96 -7.37
C MET A 124 22.57 -5.48 -7.49
N ARG A 125 23.71 -6.03 -7.89
CA ARG A 125 23.95 -7.47 -7.94
C ARG A 125 24.01 -8.06 -6.54
N GLU A 126 24.64 -7.35 -5.59
CA GLU A 126 24.66 -7.74 -4.19
C GLU A 126 23.25 -7.84 -3.58
N LEU A 127 22.31 -6.98 -4.03
CA LEU A 127 20.93 -7.03 -3.55
C LEU A 127 20.25 -8.37 -3.79
N GLN A 128 20.66 -9.14 -4.81
CA GLN A 128 20.09 -10.45 -5.12
C GLN A 128 20.22 -11.48 -3.98
N ARG A 129 21.02 -11.20 -2.95
CA ARG A 129 21.17 -12.01 -1.74
C ARG A 129 20.02 -11.86 -0.75
N PHE A 130 19.09 -10.94 -0.99
CA PHE A 130 17.98 -10.62 -0.09
C PHE A 130 16.63 -10.92 -0.75
N ASP A 131 15.58 -11.12 0.03
CA ASP A 131 14.21 -11.37 -0.48
C ASP A 131 13.20 -10.34 0.02
N ARG A 132 13.60 -9.45 0.91
CA ARG A 132 12.78 -8.37 1.45
C ARG A 132 13.61 -7.13 1.75
N TRP A 133 12.91 -6.01 1.91
CA TRP A 133 13.48 -4.77 2.38
C TRP A 133 12.61 -4.26 3.53
N ASP A 134 13.04 -4.52 4.76
CA ASP A 134 12.38 -3.97 5.94
C ASP A 134 12.85 -2.52 6.16
N ILE A 135 11.98 -1.56 5.89
CA ILE A 135 12.29 -0.13 5.99
C ILE A 135 12.23 0.40 7.43
N LEU A 136 11.90 -0.43 8.43
CA LEU A 136 11.92 -0.03 9.84
C LEU A 136 13.13 -0.56 10.60
N GLN A 137 13.85 -1.54 10.04
CA GLN A 137 15.01 -2.16 10.67
C GLN A 137 16.31 -1.53 10.19
N ASN A 138 17.34 -1.45 11.03
CA ASN A 138 18.66 -0.93 10.65
C ASN A 138 18.66 0.50 10.07
N ILE A 139 17.71 1.33 10.52
CA ILE A 139 17.58 2.72 10.08
C ILE A 139 18.60 3.64 10.78
N PRO A 140 19.05 4.74 10.13
CA PRO A 140 20.04 5.66 10.69
C PRO A 140 19.47 6.68 11.68
N PHE A 141 18.19 6.58 12.04
CA PHE A 141 17.49 7.47 12.97
C PHE A 141 16.52 6.67 13.85
N LYS A 142 15.89 7.32 14.82
CA LYS A 142 14.80 6.72 15.59
C LYS A 142 13.48 7.24 15.04
N HIS A 143 12.52 6.34 14.84
CA HIS A 143 11.15 6.77 14.58
C HIS A 143 10.58 7.48 15.81
N ASP A 144 9.71 8.45 15.55
CA ASP A 144 8.89 9.04 16.59
C ASP A 144 7.93 7.98 17.15
N GLU A 145 7.73 8.03 18.46
CA GLU A 145 6.71 7.25 19.15
C GLU A 145 5.59 8.18 19.63
N PRO A 146 4.31 7.87 19.35
CA PRO A 146 3.83 6.68 18.64
C PRO A 146 4.07 6.73 17.12
N PHE A 147 4.25 5.56 16.50
CA PHE A 147 4.53 5.42 15.07
C PHE A 147 3.32 5.84 14.21
N ASN A 148 3.54 6.59 13.14
CA ASN A 148 2.47 6.95 12.21
C ASN A 148 2.94 6.76 10.78
N LEU A 149 2.34 5.80 10.06
CA LEU A 149 2.74 5.49 8.69
C LEU A 149 2.59 6.68 7.73
N LEU A 150 1.69 7.64 8.01
CA LEU A 150 1.49 8.79 7.13
C LEU A 150 2.55 9.88 7.27
N THR A 151 3.26 9.92 8.42
CA THR A 151 4.24 10.97 8.73
C THR A 151 5.62 10.43 9.01
N ALA A 152 5.77 9.11 9.15
CA ALA A 152 7.07 8.47 9.29
C ALA A 152 7.92 8.74 8.03
N PRO A 153 9.22 9.04 8.19
CA PRO A 153 10.12 9.12 7.05
C PRO A 153 10.14 7.81 6.25
N PHE A 154 10.07 7.91 4.92
CA PHE A 154 10.26 6.79 4.00
C PHE A 154 11.56 6.92 3.22
N PRO A 155 12.17 5.82 2.76
CA PRO A 155 13.25 5.89 1.79
C PRO A 155 12.79 6.62 0.53
N ASN A 156 13.59 7.56 0.05
CA ASN A 156 13.37 8.22 -1.22
C ASN A 156 13.78 7.28 -2.36
N PHE A 157 12.78 6.79 -3.09
CA PHE A 157 12.97 5.83 -4.19
C PHE A 157 13.42 6.47 -5.52
N ILE A 158 13.57 7.80 -5.61
CA ILE A 158 13.95 8.49 -6.86
C ILE A 158 15.33 8.02 -7.31
N ALA A 159 16.30 7.98 -6.40
CA ALA A 159 17.65 7.52 -6.74
C ALA A 159 17.64 6.08 -7.28
N LEU A 160 16.85 5.18 -6.66
CA LEU A 160 16.72 3.79 -7.08
C LEU A 160 16.11 3.65 -8.49
N GLN A 161 15.14 4.50 -8.85
CA GLN A 161 14.62 4.58 -10.21
C GLN A 161 15.65 5.10 -11.22
N ASP A 162 16.43 6.12 -10.86
CA ASP A 162 17.50 6.65 -11.72
C ASP A 162 18.60 5.60 -11.97
N TRP A 163 19.06 4.93 -10.91
CA TRP A 163 20.00 3.81 -11.02
C TRP A 163 19.45 2.67 -11.88
N SER A 164 18.16 2.37 -11.79
CA SER A 164 17.53 1.34 -12.61
C SER A 164 17.52 1.71 -14.10
N LYS A 165 17.24 2.98 -14.44
CA LYS A 165 17.37 3.49 -15.81
C LYS A 165 18.80 3.28 -16.32
N PHE A 166 19.79 3.73 -15.56
CA PHE A 166 21.18 3.64 -15.99
C PHE A 166 21.68 2.20 -16.07
N ARG A 167 21.25 1.31 -15.18
CA ARG A 167 21.59 -0.11 -15.23
C ARG A 167 21.08 -0.77 -16.51
N LEU A 168 19.83 -0.50 -16.89
CA LEU A 168 19.24 -1.02 -18.13
C LEU A 168 19.96 -0.47 -19.36
N LEU A 169 20.24 0.84 -19.40
CA LEU A 169 20.99 1.47 -20.49
C LEU A 169 22.40 0.90 -20.62
N GLN A 170 23.10 0.70 -19.49
CA GLN A 170 24.41 0.08 -19.47
C GLN A 170 24.34 -1.34 -20.02
N GLY A 171 23.38 -2.16 -19.58
CA GLY A 171 23.22 -3.54 -20.05
C GLY A 171 22.95 -3.63 -21.55
N ILE A 172 22.11 -2.75 -22.08
CA ILE A 172 21.84 -2.69 -23.53
C ILE A 172 23.13 -2.34 -24.30
N ARG A 173 23.92 -1.39 -23.81
CA ARG A 173 25.15 -0.94 -24.50
C ARG A 173 26.31 -1.93 -24.42
N THR A 174 26.41 -2.66 -23.32
CA THR A 174 27.49 -3.63 -23.08
C THR A 174 27.15 -5.05 -23.53
N GLY A 175 25.97 -5.26 -24.13
CA GLY A 175 25.51 -6.58 -24.55
C GLY A 175 25.12 -7.50 -23.39
N GLN A 176 24.84 -6.95 -22.20
CA GLN A 176 24.39 -7.67 -21.00
C GLN A 176 22.98 -7.24 -20.53
N PRO A 177 21.97 -7.17 -21.42
CA PRO A 177 20.64 -6.67 -21.04
C PRO A 177 19.91 -7.61 -20.07
N LEU A 178 20.12 -8.92 -20.16
CA LEU A 178 19.51 -9.90 -19.26
C LEU A 178 19.97 -9.74 -17.80
N GLU A 179 21.26 -9.52 -17.58
CA GLU A 179 21.77 -9.26 -16.24
C GLU A 179 21.21 -7.94 -15.68
N ALA A 180 21.14 -6.90 -16.51
CA ALA A 180 20.56 -5.62 -16.11
C ALA A 180 19.09 -5.73 -15.73
N ALA A 181 18.31 -6.45 -16.54
CA ALA A 181 16.90 -6.72 -16.26
C ALA A 181 16.73 -7.48 -14.96
N ARG A 182 17.55 -8.51 -14.70
CA ARG A 182 17.53 -9.27 -13.44
C ARG A 182 17.78 -8.38 -12.23
N ASP A 183 18.78 -7.50 -12.30
CA ASP A 183 19.10 -6.56 -11.22
C ASP A 183 17.93 -5.61 -10.93
N VAL A 184 17.31 -5.05 -11.98
CA VAL A 184 16.17 -4.12 -11.84
C VAL A 184 14.91 -4.84 -11.35
N ARG A 185 14.60 -6.05 -11.84
CA ARG A 185 13.49 -6.86 -11.35
C ARG A 185 13.63 -7.23 -9.89
N HIS A 186 14.86 -7.51 -9.47
CA HIS A 186 15.14 -7.82 -8.07
C HIS A 186 14.94 -6.58 -7.19
N LEU A 187 15.38 -5.40 -7.63
CA LEU A 187 15.09 -4.14 -6.93
C LEU A 187 13.59 -3.82 -6.89
N ALA A 188 12.85 -4.11 -7.96
CA ALA A 188 11.40 -4.03 -7.98
C ALA A 188 10.77 -4.96 -6.95
N TRP A 189 11.28 -6.18 -6.82
CA TRP A 189 10.83 -7.12 -5.81
C TRP A 189 11.07 -6.62 -4.39
N LEU A 190 12.28 -6.14 -4.09
CA LEU A 190 12.60 -5.58 -2.77
C LEU A 190 11.70 -4.39 -2.44
N SER A 191 11.41 -3.53 -3.43
CA SER A 191 10.47 -2.41 -3.27
C SER A 191 9.05 -2.90 -2.95
N TYR A 192 8.56 -3.90 -3.69
CA TYR A 192 7.26 -4.54 -3.44
C TYR A 192 7.18 -5.16 -2.04
N ARG A 193 8.26 -5.81 -1.61
CA ARG A 193 8.41 -6.48 -0.31
C ARG A 193 8.83 -5.57 0.84
N THR A 194 8.65 -4.26 0.67
CA THR A 194 8.47 -3.35 1.81
C THR A 194 7.07 -3.48 2.42
N ASP A 195 6.15 -4.20 1.76
CA ASP A 195 4.75 -4.41 2.15
C ASP A 195 3.95 -3.11 2.28
N THR A 196 4.29 -2.09 1.49
CA THR A 196 3.57 -0.80 1.43
C THR A 196 3.05 -0.51 0.03
N ILE A 197 1.97 0.27 -0.09
CA ILE A 197 1.47 0.75 -1.40
C ILE A 197 2.54 1.54 -2.12
N LEU A 198 3.27 2.42 -1.41
CA LEU A 198 4.36 3.18 -2.00
C LEU A 198 5.41 2.24 -2.61
N GLY A 199 5.85 1.21 -1.88
CA GLY A 199 6.76 0.20 -2.38
C GLY A 199 6.24 -0.55 -3.61
N ALA A 200 4.97 -0.93 -3.63
CA ALA A 200 4.36 -1.59 -4.79
C ALA A 200 4.20 -0.66 -6.00
N MET A 201 3.91 0.63 -5.78
CA MET A 201 3.90 1.64 -6.85
C MET A 201 5.28 1.76 -7.51
N ILE A 202 6.34 1.80 -6.69
CA ILE A 202 7.71 1.85 -7.18
C ILE A 202 8.09 0.55 -7.91
N ALA A 203 7.73 -0.61 -7.36
CA ALA A 203 7.94 -1.90 -8.04
C ALA A 203 7.31 -1.91 -9.44
N ASN A 204 6.04 -1.49 -9.56
CA ASN A 204 5.35 -1.40 -10.84
C ASN A 204 6.04 -0.40 -11.80
N ALA A 205 6.54 0.73 -11.29
CA ALA A 205 7.29 1.69 -12.09
C ALA A 205 8.62 1.13 -12.62
N LEU A 206 9.34 0.37 -11.79
CA LEU A 206 10.60 -0.30 -12.16
C LEU A 206 10.38 -1.41 -13.21
N LEU A 207 9.34 -2.21 -13.07
CA LEU A 207 8.94 -3.21 -14.09
C LEU A 207 8.50 -2.53 -15.40
N GLY A 208 7.82 -1.39 -15.30
CA GLY A 208 7.50 -0.56 -16.45
C GLY A 208 8.74 0.04 -17.14
N LEU A 209 9.78 0.40 -16.38
CA LEU A 209 11.07 0.82 -16.93
C LEU A 209 11.76 -0.30 -17.70
N GLU A 210 11.79 -1.51 -17.15
CA GLU A 210 12.35 -2.68 -17.81
C GLU A 210 11.65 -2.96 -19.16
N ARG A 211 10.32 -2.95 -19.18
CA ARG A 211 9.54 -3.14 -20.42
C ARG A 211 9.85 -2.09 -21.48
N ARG A 212 10.02 -0.82 -21.08
CA ARG A 212 10.42 0.25 -22.01
C ARG A 212 11.85 0.07 -22.50
N ALA A 213 12.78 -0.34 -21.64
CA ALA A 213 14.15 -0.68 -22.04
C ALA A 213 14.19 -1.82 -23.07
N HIS A 214 13.40 -2.87 -22.84
CA HIS A 214 13.23 -3.96 -23.81
C HIS A 214 12.72 -3.44 -25.17
N ALA A 215 11.73 -2.54 -25.17
CA ALA A 215 11.17 -1.97 -26.39
C ALA A 215 12.12 -1.03 -27.17
N LEU A 216 13.20 -0.54 -26.52
CA LEU A 216 14.24 0.26 -27.18
C LEU A 216 15.21 -0.60 -28.00
N MET A 217 15.32 -1.90 -27.71
CA MET A 217 16.18 -2.81 -28.45
C MET A 217 15.53 -3.24 -29.77
N LYS A 218 16.31 -3.22 -30.86
CA LYS A 218 15.88 -3.76 -32.15
C LYS A 218 15.73 -5.28 -32.12
N GLU A 219 16.66 -5.95 -31.44
CA GLU A 219 16.73 -7.42 -31.33
C GLU A 219 17.00 -7.79 -29.86
N PRO A 220 15.98 -7.72 -28.98
CA PRO A 220 16.12 -8.14 -27.59
C PRO A 220 16.35 -9.66 -27.51
N PRO A 221 17.15 -10.17 -26.54
CA PRO A 221 17.30 -11.61 -26.33
C PRO A 221 15.96 -12.30 -26.08
N SER A 222 15.78 -13.50 -26.64
CA SER A 222 14.50 -14.22 -26.58
C SER A 222 14.08 -14.63 -25.16
N GLU A 223 15.06 -14.74 -24.26
CA GLU A 223 14.89 -15.05 -22.85
C GLU A 223 14.43 -13.81 -22.06
N TRP A 224 14.62 -12.60 -22.59
CA TRP A 224 14.23 -11.37 -21.91
C TRP A 224 12.72 -11.14 -22.06
N ARG A 225 11.96 -11.58 -21.04
CA ARG A 225 10.49 -11.47 -21.03
C ARG A 225 10.02 -10.51 -19.95
N PRO A 226 10.00 -9.18 -20.18
CA PRO A 226 9.52 -8.22 -19.18
C PRO A 226 8.04 -8.45 -18.87
N MET A 227 7.60 -8.04 -17.67
CA MET A 227 6.19 -8.04 -17.31
C MET A 227 5.39 -7.24 -18.35
N SER A 228 4.26 -7.80 -18.80
CA SER A 228 3.42 -7.14 -19.80
C SER A 228 2.74 -5.89 -19.23
N GLN A 229 2.29 -4.98 -20.10
CA GLN A 229 1.51 -3.81 -19.66
C GLN A 229 0.23 -4.23 -18.93
N GLU A 230 -0.47 -5.27 -19.42
CA GLU A 230 -1.66 -5.81 -18.79
C GLU A 230 -1.38 -6.29 -17.36
N GLN A 231 -0.28 -7.03 -17.15
CA GLN A 231 0.10 -7.51 -15.82
C GLN A 231 0.52 -6.35 -14.90
N GLY A 232 1.18 -5.31 -15.42
CA GLY A 232 1.47 -4.09 -14.64
C GLY A 232 0.20 -3.34 -14.23
N ASP A 233 -0.79 -3.24 -15.11
CA ASP A 233 -2.09 -2.63 -14.79
C ASP A 233 -2.87 -3.46 -13.77
N ARG A 234 -2.80 -4.80 -13.89
CA ARG A 234 -3.35 -5.75 -12.92
C ARG A 234 -2.66 -5.65 -11.56
N LEU A 235 -1.32 -5.59 -11.52
CA LEU A 235 -0.54 -5.36 -10.30
C LEU A 235 -1.02 -4.09 -9.59
N ARG A 236 -1.14 -2.99 -10.34
CA ARG A 236 -1.64 -1.72 -9.83
C ARG A 236 -3.05 -1.85 -9.25
N ALA A 237 -3.97 -2.41 -10.00
CA ALA A 237 -5.35 -2.57 -9.55
C ALA A 237 -5.46 -3.45 -8.30
N VAL A 238 -4.70 -4.56 -8.24
CA VAL A 238 -4.70 -5.49 -7.11
C VAL A 238 -4.16 -4.84 -5.85
N PHE A 239 -3.00 -4.18 -5.88
CA PHE A 239 -2.46 -3.61 -4.64
C PHE A 239 -3.32 -2.45 -4.11
N TRP A 240 -3.93 -1.63 -4.98
CA TRP A 240 -4.87 -0.58 -4.54
C TRP A 240 -6.13 -1.19 -3.93
N ALA A 241 -6.71 -2.22 -4.55
CA ALA A 241 -7.89 -2.89 -4.01
C ALA A 241 -7.61 -3.62 -2.69
N SER A 242 -6.40 -4.13 -2.49
CA SER A 242 -6.03 -4.91 -1.30
C SER A 242 -6.19 -4.15 0.02
N MET A 243 -5.98 -2.83 0.03
CA MET A 243 -6.25 -1.99 1.22
C MET A 243 -7.75 -1.99 1.53
N THR A 244 -8.60 -1.76 0.52
CA THR A 244 -10.06 -1.75 0.69
C THR A 244 -10.56 -3.10 1.19
N PHE A 245 -10.09 -4.20 0.60
CA PHE A 245 -10.44 -5.56 1.03
C PHE A 245 -9.93 -5.91 2.44
N SER A 246 -8.88 -5.24 2.93
CA SER A 246 -8.32 -5.46 4.26
C SER A 246 -8.85 -4.50 5.32
N SER A 247 -9.67 -3.52 4.94
CA SER A 247 -10.25 -2.51 5.83
C SER A 247 -11.17 -3.11 6.89
N ILE A 248 -11.19 -2.52 8.09
CA ILE A 248 -12.13 -2.87 9.17
C ILE A 248 -13.60 -2.67 8.81
N ASN A 249 -13.91 -1.92 7.74
CA ASN A 249 -15.27 -1.77 7.24
C ASN A 249 -15.70 -2.93 6.32
N THR A 250 -14.76 -3.70 5.77
CA THR A 250 -15.05 -4.86 4.91
C THR A 250 -15.60 -6.01 5.76
N PRO A 251 -16.65 -6.73 5.32
CA PRO A 251 -17.16 -7.90 6.04
C PRO A 251 -16.03 -8.92 6.29
N VAL A 252 -15.99 -9.49 7.49
CA VAL A 252 -14.86 -10.32 7.96
C VAL A 252 -14.62 -11.53 7.05
N ASP A 253 -15.70 -12.17 6.59
CA ASP A 253 -15.65 -13.30 5.65
C ASP A 253 -15.08 -12.89 4.28
N VAL A 254 -15.45 -11.71 3.78
CA VAL A 254 -14.94 -11.12 2.54
C VAL A 254 -13.44 -10.79 2.68
N ALA A 255 -13.04 -10.14 3.78
CA ALA A 255 -11.64 -9.80 4.04
C ALA A 255 -10.76 -11.06 4.17
N ARG A 256 -11.25 -12.09 4.86
CA ARG A 256 -10.55 -13.38 4.98
C ARG A 256 -10.37 -14.06 3.62
N LYS A 257 -11.42 -14.11 2.81
CA LYS A 257 -11.36 -14.66 1.45
C LYS A 257 -10.34 -13.90 0.60
N ALA A 258 -10.39 -12.57 0.59
CA ALA A 258 -9.50 -11.71 -0.17
C ALA A 258 -8.01 -11.90 0.18
N ARG A 259 -7.70 -12.09 1.48
CA ARG A 259 -6.33 -12.29 1.97
C ARG A 259 -5.76 -13.69 1.70
N ALA A 260 -6.63 -14.68 1.51
CA ALA A 260 -6.24 -16.07 1.29
C ALA A 260 -6.12 -16.47 -0.19
N CYS A 261 -6.80 -15.75 -1.11
CA CYS A 261 -6.83 -16.12 -2.52
C CYS A 261 -5.62 -15.64 -3.33
N GLY A 262 -5.41 -16.23 -4.52
CA GLY A 262 -4.36 -15.83 -5.47
C GLY A 262 -2.94 -15.86 -4.90
N SER A 263 -2.64 -16.85 -4.05
CA SER A 263 -1.39 -17.01 -3.27
C SER A 263 -1.10 -15.92 -2.22
N GLY A 264 -2.08 -15.04 -1.94
CA GLY A 264 -1.95 -14.02 -0.90
C GLY A 264 -0.87 -12.98 -1.19
N ILE A 265 -0.50 -12.78 -2.46
CA ILE A 265 0.60 -11.86 -2.85
C ILE A 265 0.40 -10.44 -2.32
N SER A 266 -0.84 -9.95 -2.30
CA SER A 266 -1.17 -8.61 -1.80
C SER A 266 -1.59 -8.56 -0.34
N ARG A 267 -1.61 -9.70 0.38
CA ARG A 267 -2.09 -9.80 1.77
C ARG A 267 -1.38 -8.83 2.69
N CYS A 268 -0.04 -8.88 2.70
CA CYS A 268 0.75 -8.09 3.66
C CYS A 268 0.64 -6.60 3.39
N LEU A 269 0.70 -6.21 2.12
CA LEU A 269 0.47 -4.83 1.70
C LEU A 269 -0.91 -4.33 2.12
N GLY A 270 -1.97 -5.09 1.82
CA GLY A 270 -3.33 -4.74 2.22
C GLY A 270 -3.48 -4.60 3.73
N LEU A 271 -2.91 -5.53 4.50
CA LEU A 271 -2.94 -5.51 5.96
C LEU A 271 -2.18 -4.32 6.54
N VAL A 272 -0.96 -4.02 6.08
CA VAL A 272 -0.16 -2.88 6.55
C VAL A 272 -0.96 -1.60 6.37
N GLU A 273 -1.46 -1.37 5.17
CA GLU A 273 -2.12 -0.13 4.80
C GLU A 273 -3.48 0.05 5.49
N ALA A 274 -4.29 -1.00 5.52
CA ALA A 274 -5.57 -0.97 6.21
C ALA A 274 -5.41 -0.85 7.73
N SER A 275 -4.39 -1.49 8.30
CA SER A 275 -4.14 -1.45 9.74
C SER A 275 -3.71 -0.06 10.21
N ASN A 276 -3.24 0.83 9.31
CA ASN A 276 -2.80 2.16 9.70
C ASN A 276 -4.01 2.99 10.15
N LEU A 277 -5.03 3.03 9.30
CA LEU A 277 -6.29 3.69 9.62
C LEU A 277 -7.03 2.97 10.76
N ALA A 278 -7.00 1.62 10.79
CA ALA A 278 -7.61 0.86 11.88
C ALA A 278 -6.96 1.21 13.22
N LYS A 279 -5.63 1.20 13.31
CA LYS A 279 -4.90 1.55 14.53
C LYS A 279 -5.22 2.98 14.98
N TYR A 280 -5.17 3.92 14.04
CA TYR A 280 -5.52 5.32 14.32
C TYR A 280 -6.93 5.45 14.92
N LEU A 281 -7.92 4.73 14.38
CA LEU A 281 -9.31 4.80 14.83
C LEU A 281 -9.65 3.85 16.00
N GLN A 282 -8.70 3.03 16.46
CA GLN A 282 -8.95 1.94 17.42
C GLN A 282 -9.79 2.37 18.63
N PRO A 283 -9.48 3.47 19.36
CA PRO A 283 -10.24 3.87 20.55
C PRO A 283 -11.73 4.13 20.30
N LEU A 284 -12.10 4.46 19.06
CA LEU A 284 -13.46 4.82 18.67
C LEU A 284 -14.17 3.71 17.88
N ALA A 285 -13.45 3.01 17.02
CA ALA A 285 -14.00 2.04 16.09
C ALA A 285 -14.05 0.62 16.66
N GLU A 286 -13.09 0.21 17.51
CA GLU A 286 -13.03 -1.16 18.03
C GLU A 286 -14.34 -1.63 18.70
N PRO A 287 -15.03 -0.83 19.52
CA PRO A 287 -16.29 -1.26 20.13
C PRO A 287 -17.40 -1.62 19.13
N VAL A 288 -17.35 -1.03 17.93
CA VAL A 288 -18.33 -1.19 16.84
C VAL A 288 -17.90 -2.29 15.88
N TYR A 289 -16.60 -2.41 15.60
CA TYR A 289 -16.01 -3.33 14.62
C TYR A 289 -15.23 -4.47 15.28
N ARG A 290 -15.67 -4.94 16.46
CA ARG A 290 -14.90 -5.90 17.29
C ARG A 290 -14.40 -7.12 16.54
N GLU A 291 -15.26 -7.70 15.70
CA GLU A 291 -14.92 -8.89 14.91
C GLU A 291 -13.79 -8.60 13.91
N ALA A 292 -13.82 -7.44 13.25
CA ALA A 292 -12.76 -7.04 12.31
C ALA A 292 -11.42 -6.78 13.03
N TYR A 293 -11.44 -6.17 14.22
CA TYR A 293 -10.21 -5.99 15.02
C TYR A 293 -9.65 -7.33 15.53
N ALA A 294 -10.51 -8.23 15.99
CA ALA A 294 -10.09 -9.58 16.40
C ALA A 294 -9.51 -10.37 15.22
N GLU A 295 -10.06 -10.20 14.02
CA GLU A 295 -9.53 -10.80 12.81
C GLU A 295 -8.15 -10.25 12.44
N ILE A 296 -7.92 -8.92 12.49
CA ILE A 296 -6.59 -8.35 12.26
C ILE A 296 -5.59 -8.88 13.30
N GLN A 297 -6.00 -8.99 14.57
CA GLN A 297 -5.14 -9.55 15.61
C GLN A 297 -4.78 -11.01 15.34
N THR A 298 -5.70 -11.79 14.79
CA THR A 298 -5.44 -13.18 14.36
C THR A 298 -4.42 -13.22 13.21
N GLU A 299 -4.50 -12.29 12.28
CA GLU A 299 -3.58 -12.20 11.13
C GLU A 299 -2.15 -11.85 11.53
N LEU A 300 -1.94 -11.16 12.66
CA LEU A 300 -0.61 -10.92 13.23
C LEU A 300 0.11 -12.21 13.63
N ALA A 301 -0.62 -13.30 13.89
CA ALA A 301 -0.02 -14.60 14.15
C ALA A 301 0.57 -15.25 12.89
N THR A 302 0.17 -14.80 11.70
CA THR A 302 0.76 -15.22 10.42
C THR A 302 1.65 -14.08 9.90
N PRO A 303 2.95 -14.08 10.26
CA PRO A 303 3.80 -12.90 10.12
C PRO A 303 3.96 -12.50 8.66
N CYS A 304 3.93 -11.19 8.44
CA CYS A 304 4.42 -10.62 7.19
C CYS A 304 5.95 -10.64 7.17
N PRO A 305 6.56 -10.62 5.98
CA PRO A 305 8.01 -10.63 5.82
C PRO A 305 8.70 -9.46 6.52
N THR A 306 8.05 -8.29 6.55
CA THR A 306 8.56 -7.07 7.21
C THR A 306 7.94 -6.86 8.60
N SER A 307 8.63 -6.10 9.43
CA SER A 307 8.17 -5.68 10.76
C SER A 307 7.11 -4.56 10.73
N MET A 308 6.76 -4.05 9.55
CA MET A 308 5.85 -2.91 9.37
C MET A 308 4.48 -3.13 10.03
N LEU A 309 3.80 -4.23 9.70
CA LEU A 309 2.47 -4.53 10.24
C LEU A 309 2.48 -4.65 11.77
N ALA A 310 3.46 -5.37 12.31
CA ALA A 310 3.60 -5.57 13.75
C ALA A 310 3.90 -4.24 14.48
N THR A 311 4.83 -3.45 13.96
CA THR A 311 5.21 -2.15 14.53
C THR A 311 4.02 -1.20 14.56
N GLN A 312 3.28 -1.10 13.45
CA GLN A 312 2.11 -0.25 13.39
C GLN A 312 1.01 -0.72 14.35
N TRP A 313 0.77 -2.03 14.48
CA TRP A 313 -0.26 -2.49 15.40
C TRP A 313 0.09 -2.27 16.88
N GLN A 314 1.36 -2.51 17.24
CA GLN A 314 1.84 -2.45 18.62
C GLN A 314 2.17 -1.03 19.08
N HIS A 315 2.82 -0.24 18.21
CA HIS A 315 3.38 1.07 18.52
C HIS A 315 2.74 2.21 17.73
N GLY A 316 1.75 1.91 16.88
CA GLY A 316 1.09 2.91 16.06
C GLY A 316 0.25 3.90 16.86
N ASN A 317 0.14 5.11 16.33
CA ASN A 317 -0.62 6.19 16.93
C ASN A 317 -2.13 5.94 16.83
N THR A 318 -2.83 6.54 17.76
CA THR A 318 -4.28 6.57 17.86
C THR A 318 -4.77 8.00 17.77
N ILE A 319 -6.07 8.15 17.54
CA ILE A 319 -6.74 9.45 17.52
C ILE A 319 -6.70 10.20 18.86
N ASP A 320 -6.46 9.49 19.96
CA ASP A 320 -6.30 10.09 21.29
C ASP A 320 -4.87 10.61 21.53
N ASP A 321 -3.89 10.19 20.73
CA ASP A 321 -2.51 10.65 20.86
C ASP A 321 -2.37 12.10 20.42
N ARG A 322 -1.52 12.85 21.13
CA ARG A 322 -1.23 14.24 20.74
C ARG A 322 -0.49 14.22 19.41
N GLN A 323 -1.03 14.97 18.45
CA GLN A 323 -0.34 15.23 17.19
C GLN A 323 1.05 15.83 17.49
N PRO A 324 2.12 15.38 16.82
CA PRO A 324 3.43 16.00 16.94
C PRO A 324 3.36 17.50 16.61
N PHE A 325 4.20 18.31 17.27
CA PHE A 325 4.33 19.72 16.96
C PHE A 325 4.66 19.90 15.46
N GLY A 326 3.84 20.68 14.73
CA GLY A 326 4.03 20.92 13.29
C GLY A 326 3.32 19.94 12.36
N SER A 327 2.48 19.04 12.88
CA SER A 327 1.59 18.23 12.05
C SER A 327 0.61 19.09 11.24
N THR A 328 0.38 18.71 9.98
CA THR A 328 -0.62 19.32 9.08
C THR A 328 -2.04 18.81 9.32
N MET A 329 -2.21 17.80 10.19
CA MET A 329 -3.52 17.29 10.56
C MET A 329 -4.17 18.27 11.54
N PRO A 330 -5.42 18.71 11.30
CA PRO A 330 -6.10 19.67 12.17
C PRO A 330 -6.18 19.13 13.59
N GLU A 331 -5.79 19.94 14.58
CA GLU A 331 -5.99 19.60 15.98
C GLU A 331 -7.46 19.29 16.22
N GLN A 332 -7.73 18.17 16.90
CA GLN A 332 -9.10 17.87 17.29
C GLN A 332 -9.61 18.99 18.22
N PRO A 333 -10.76 19.60 17.91
CA PRO A 333 -11.37 20.59 18.77
C PRO A 333 -11.58 20.03 20.19
N ALA A 334 -11.20 20.80 21.20
CA ALA A 334 -11.26 20.36 22.61
C ALA A 334 -12.64 19.84 23.03
N TRP A 335 -13.72 20.33 22.42
CA TRP A 335 -15.09 19.89 22.70
C TRP A 335 -15.35 18.42 22.31
N MET A 336 -14.68 17.88 21.29
CA MET A 336 -14.84 16.47 20.89
C MET A 336 -14.34 15.51 21.99
N ARG A 337 -13.30 15.92 22.75
CA ARG A 337 -12.79 15.14 23.90
C ARG A 337 -13.74 15.15 25.09
N SER A 338 -14.66 16.11 25.16
CA SER A 338 -15.60 16.29 26.27
C SER A 338 -16.95 15.58 26.09
N LEU A 339 -17.23 15.03 24.90
CA LEU A 339 -18.48 14.33 24.61
C LEU A 339 -18.49 12.90 25.18
N PRO A 340 -19.68 12.32 25.46
CA PRO A 340 -19.80 10.91 25.84
C PRO A 340 -19.19 9.99 24.77
N ARG A 341 -17.97 9.51 25.04
CA ARG A 341 -17.09 8.82 24.07
C ARG A 341 -17.77 7.71 23.28
N ARG A 342 -18.71 6.97 23.89
CA ARG A 342 -19.40 5.84 23.23
C ARG A 342 -20.36 6.25 22.12
N PHE A 343 -21.05 7.39 22.25
CA PHE A 343 -22.03 7.82 21.25
C PHE A 343 -21.36 8.65 20.14
N ALA A 344 -20.58 9.66 20.52
CA ALA A 344 -19.88 10.52 19.56
C ALA A 344 -18.77 9.75 18.81
N GLY A 345 -18.07 8.84 19.48
CA GLY A 345 -16.96 8.09 18.92
C GLY A 345 -17.35 7.24 17.71
N LYS A 346 -18.50 6.55 17.77
CA LYS A 346 -19.01 5.75 16.64
C LYS A 346 -19.18 6.60 15.39
N HIS A 347 -19.80 7.78 15.52
CA HIS A 347 -20.06 8.64 14.37
C HIS A 347 -18.77 9.30 13.84
N ILE A 348 -17.85 9.69 14.72
CA ILE A 348 -16.54 10.20 14.33
C ILE A 348 -15.77 9.13 13.55
N ALA A 349 -15.70 7.90 14.06
CA ALA A 349 -15.07 6.79 13.35
C ALA A 349 -15.76 6.53 12.01
N GLY A 350 -17.09 6.51 11.97
CA GLY A 350 -17.90 6.36 10.75
C GLY A 350 -17.56 7.40 9.68
N ILE A 351 -17.53 8.68 10.06
CA ILE A 351 -17.20 9.80 9.17
C ILE A 351 -15.75 9.68 8.67
N LEU A 352 -14.79 9.47 9.57
CA LEU A 352 -13.37 9.37 9.20
C LEU A 352 -13.12 8.17 8.27
N MET A 353 -13.76 7.03 8.53
CA MET A 353 -13.71 5.90 7.61
C MET A 353 -14.35 6.26 6.27
N SER A 354 -15.49 6.94 6.22
CA SER A 354 -16.17 7.31 4.96
C SER A 354 -15.32 8.23 4.07
N ILE A 355 -14.51 9.10 4.68
CA ILE A 355 -13.56 9.97 3.98
C ILE A 355 -12.34 9.18 3.51
N GLY A 356 -11.88 8.24 4.34
CA GLY A 356 -10.77 7.34 4.04
C GLY A 356 -11.13 6.17 3.12
N VAL A 357 -12.38 6.05 2.65
CA VAL A 357 -12.78 4.94 1.76
C VAL A 357 -12.01 5.04 0.45
N GLN A 358 -11.21 4.01 0.19
CA GLN A 358 -10.58 3.80 -1.10
C GLN A 358 -11.47 2.93 -1.98
N ASN A 359 -11.62 3.34 -3.24
CA ASN A 359 -12.48 2.66 -4.20
C ASN A 359 -11.69 1.60 -4.98
N ILE A 360 -12.34 0.46 -5.24
CA ILE A 360 -11.87 -0.62 -6.12
C ILE A 360 -12.02 -0.29 -7.63
N ASP A 361 -12.09 0.99 -8.00
CA ASP A 361 -12.32 1.44 -9.39
C ASP A 361 -11.26 0.93 -10.37
N LEU A 362 -9.99 0.87 -9.96
CA LEU A 362 -8.93 0.34 -10.81
C LEU A 362 -9.13 -1.15 -11.09
N LEU A 363 -9.59 -1.90 -10.09
CA LEU A 363 -9.97 -3.30 -10.26
C LEU A 363 -11.13 -3.40 -11.26
N LYS A 364 -12.21 -2.65 -11.06
CA LYS A 364 -13.40 -2.66 -11.94
C LYS A 364 -13.11 -2.29 -13.40
N LYS A 365 -12.00 -1.58 -13.67
CA LYS A 365 -11.56 -1.21 -15.02
C LYS A 365 -10.75 -2.29 -15.73
N LEU A 366 -10.33 -3.35 -15.03
CA LEU A 366 -9.66 -4.48 -15.68
C LEU A 366 -10.63 -5.22 -16.61
N PRO A 367 -10.15 -5.79 -17.72
CA PRO A 367 -10.98 -6.57 -18.62
C PRO A 367 -11.66 -7.73 -17.86
N GLN A 368 -12.97 -7.64 -17.69
CA GLN A 368 -13.79 -8.74 -17.21
C GLN A 368 -13.95 -9.68 -18.40
N GLY A 369 -13.26 -10.82 -18.39
CA GLY A 369 -13.25 -11.75 -19.51
C GLY A 369 -14.68 -12.05 -19.97
N GLN A 370 -15.08 -11.53 -21.14
CA GLN A 370 -16.19 -12.13 -21.86
C GLN A 370 -15.70 -13.50 -22.27
N ALA A 371 -16.27 -14.55 -21.69
CA ALA A 371 -16.19 -15.87 -22.28
C ALA A 371 -16.76 -15.75 -23.70
N THR A 372 -15.89 -15.77 -24.70
CA THR A 372 -16.30 -15.86 -26.10
C THR A 372 -17.21 -17.08 -26.20
N PRO A 373 -18.47 -16.95 -26.65
CA PRO A 373 -19.29 -18.12 -26.92
C PRO A 373 -18.54 -18.97 -27.93
N ALA A 374 -18.41 -20.27 -27.66
CA ALA A 374 -17.84 -21.20 -28.62
C ALA A 374 -18.59 -21.01 -29.96
N SER A 375 -17.88 -20.49 -30.96
CA SER A 375 -18.37 -20.43 -32.32
C SER A 375 -18.80 -21.83 -32.70
N ALA A 376 -20.09 -22.00 -32.95
CA ALA A 376 -20.64 -23.25 -33.46
C ALA A 376 -19.84 -23.66 -34.69
N GLU A 377 -19.23 -24.84 -34.62
CA GLU A 377 -18.67 -25.53 -35.77
C GLU A 377 -19.76 -25.64 -36.83
N THR A 378 -19.56 -24.94 -37.94
CA THR A 378 -20.33 -25.14 -39.15
C THR A 378 -19.95 -26.51 -39.70
N THR A 379 -20.82 -27.49 -39.48
CA THR A 379 -20.81 -28.78 -40.16
C THR A 379 -20.77 -28.55 -41.67
N ARG A 380 -19.79 -29.16 -42.35
CA ARG A 380 -19.80 -29.38 -43.79
C ARG A 380 -19.99 -30.86 -44.07
#